data_AF-A0A972K699-F1
#
_entry.id   AF-A0A972K699-F1
#
_cell.length_a   1.000
_cell.length_b   1.000
_cell.length_c   1.000
_cell.angle_alpha   90.00
_cell.angle_beta   90.00
_cell.angle_gamma   90.00
#
_symmetry.space_group_name_H-M   'P 1'
#
loop_
_entity.id
_entity.type
_entity.pdbx_description
1 polymer ?
#
loop_
_entity_poly.entity_id
_entity_poly.type
_entity_poly.pdbx_seq_one_letter_code
_entity_poly.pdbx_strand_id
1 'polypeptide(L)'
;MRNLSLTKKFLTAATVILFTFLLIITYELLYFLQIQGDARGINFAGQLRYRIMELNMLVDRAVAYPTERKEIINLIDERLSEMGSIIYGLKHGSKKLQLERVVDNRAKKILNELWTIFET
;
A
#
# COMPACT_ATOMS: atom_id res chain seq x y z
N MET A 1 -18.33 52.13 11.90
CA MET A 1 -17.93 51.09 10.92
C MET A 1 -17.33 51.78 9.69
N ARG A 2 -16.04 51.58 9.38
CA ARG A 2 -15.41 52.18 8.20
C ARG A 2 -15.99 51.51 6.94
N ASN A 3 -16.69 52.27 6.10
CA ASN A 3 -17.15 51.81 4.79
C ASN A 3 -15.92 51.56 3.90
N LEU A 4 -15.57 50.30 3.71
CA LEU A 4 -14.56 49.88 2.73
C LEU A 4 -15.00 50.29 1.33
N SER A 5 -14.07 50.81 0.52
CA SER A 5 -14.37 51.11 -0.89
C SER A 5 -14.79 49.84 -1.62
N LEU A 6 -15.61 50.00 -2.66
CA LEU A 6 -16.14 48.89 -3.46
C LEU A 6 -15.01 47.95 -3.95
N THR A 7 -13.88 48.54 -4.36
CA THR A 7 -12.67 47.84 -4.80
C THR A 7 -12.07 46.97 -3.71
N LYS A 8 -12.01 47.45 -2.45
CA LYS A 8 -11.47 46.67 -1.32
C LYS A 8 -12.40 45.51 -0.95
N LYS A 9 -13.71 45.71 -1.03
CA LYS A 9 -14.70 44.63 -0.84
C LYS A 9 -14.57 43.56 -1.92
N PHE A 10 -14.41 43.97 -3.18
CA PHE A 10 -14.21 43.06 -4.30
C PHE A 10 -12.89 42.28 -4.18
N LEU A 11 -11.78 42.96 -3.87
CA LEU A 11 -10.49 42.31 -3.59
C LEU A 11 -10.59 41.31 -2.45
N THR A 12 -11.23 41.70 -1.34
CA THR A 12 -11.42 40.81 -0.19
C THR A 12 -12.24 39.58 -0.57
N ALA A 13 -13.34 39.76 -1.31
CA ALA A 13 -14.16 38.66 -1.81
C ALA A 13 -13.36 37.74 -2.75
N ALA A 14 -12.62 38.31 -3.70
CA ALA A 14 -11.77 37.55 -4.61
C ALA A 14 -10.68 36.76 -3.87
N THR A 15 -10.05 37.36 -2.85
CA THR A 15 -9.06 36.68 -2.01
C THR A 15 -9.69 35.53 -1.21
N VAL A 16 -10.87 35.74 -0.61
CA VAL A 16 -11.58 34.68 0.13
C VAL A 16 -11.99 33.54 -0.79
N ILE A 17 -12.49 33.85 -1.99
CA ILE A 17 -12.84 32.85 -3.00
C ILE A 17 -11.58 32.06 -3.40
N LEU A 18 -10.49 32.74 -3.75
CA LEU A 18 -9.24 32.09 -4.14
C LEU A 18 -8.70 31.21 -3.01
N PHE A 19 -8.69 31.71 -1.79
CA PHE A 19 -8.24 30.95 -0.62
C PHE A 19 -9.10 29.71 -0.39
N THR A 20 -10.42 29.82 -0.52
CA THR A 20 -11.33 28.68 -0.42
C THR A 20 -11.05 27.64 -1.51
N PHE A 21 -10.83 28.08 -2.76
CA PHE A 21 -10.43 27.19 -3.85
C PHE A 21 -9.11 26.47 -3.57
N LEU A 22 -8.11 27.18 -3.04
CA LEU A 22 -6.82 26.57 -2.68
C LEU A 22 -6.98 25.52 -1.58
N LEU A 23 -7.84 25.77 -0.59
CA LEU A 23 -8.14 24.78 0.46
C LEU A 23 -8.79 23.52 -0.12
N ILE A 24 -9.75 23.68 -1.03
CA ILE A 24 -10.41 22.53 -1.69
C ILE A 24 -9.37 21.72 -2.48
N ILE A 25 -8.56 22.37 -3.32
CA ILE A 25 -7.52 21.68 -4.10
C ILE A 25 -6.52 20.96 -3.19
N THR A 26 -6.11 21.59 -2.09
CA THR A 26 -5.18 20.98 -1.13
C THR A 26 -5.80 19.75 -0.46
N TYR A 27 -7.07 19.82 -0.06
CA TYR A 27 -7.79 18.70 0.53
C TYR A 27 -7.92 17.53 -0.46
N GLU A 28 -8.34 17.79 -1.69
CA GLU A 28 -8.46 16.76 -2.74
C GLU A 28 -7.11 16.11 -3.07
N LEU A 29 -6.02 16.90 -3.12
CA LEU A 29 -4.67 16.38 -3.31
C LEU A 29 -4.24 15.45 -2.17
N LEU A 30 -4.48 15.84 -0.92
CA LEU A 30 -4.16 15.00 0.24
C LEU A 30 -4.96 13.69 0.23
N TYR A 31 -6.25 13.78 -0.07
CA TYR A 31 -7.13 12.61 -0.16
C TYR A 31 -6.71 11.66 -1.29
N PHE A 32 -6.38 12.20 -2.46
CA PHE A 32 -5.89 11.41 -3.60
C PHE A 32 -4.56 10.70 -3.29
N LEU A 33 -3.61 11.39 -2.65
CA LEU A 33 -2.34 10.78 -2.23
C LEU A 33 -2.55 9.64 -1.24
N GLN A 34 -3.45 9.81 -0.28
CA GLN A 34 -3.79 8.77 0.69
C GLN A 34 -4.40 7.53 -0.01
N ILE A 35 -5.36 7.72 -0.92
CA ILE A 35 -5.96 6.61 -1.67
C ILE A 35 -4.91 5.87 -2.52
N GLN A 36 -3.98 6.59 -3.15
CA GLN A 36 -2.91 5.93 -3.93
C GLN A 36 -2.00 5.07 -3.05
N GLY A 37 -1.69 5.51 -1.83
CA GLY A 37 -0.96 4.71 -0.83
C GLY A 37 -1.72 3.44 -0.47
N ASP A 38 -3.01 3.56 -0.18
CA ASP A 38 -3.88 2.43 0.16
C ASP A 38 -4.07 1.45 -1.01
N ALA A 39 -4.19 1.95 -2.24
CA ALA A 39 -4.38 1.13 -3.44
C ALA A 39 -3.21 0.16 -3.68
N ARG A 40 -1.97 0.60 -3.41
CA ARG A 40 -0.79 -0.29 -3.48
C ARG A 40 -0.85 -1.36 -2.41
N GLY A 41 -1.20 -1.00 -1.18
CA GLY A 41 -1.39 -1.95 -0.08
C GLY A 41 -2.40 -3.05 -0.44
N ILE A 42 -3.54 -2.66 -1.01
CA ILE A 42 -4.58 -3.58 -1.47
C ILE A 42 -4.07 -4.49 -2.60
N ASN A 43 -3.37 -3.95 -3.59
CA ASN A 43 -2.82 -4.75 -4.69
C ASN A 43 -1.82 -5.79 -4.17
N PHE A 44 -0.90 -5.39 -3.31
CA PHE A 44 0.07 -6.31 -2.71
C PHE A 44 -0.60 -7.38 -1.84
N ALA A 45 -1.65 -7.04 -1.09
CA ALA A 45 -2.46 -8.03 -0.38
C ALA A 45 -3.14 -9.04 -1.32
N GLY A 46 -3.60 -8.57 -2.49
CA GLY A 46 -4.09 -9.44 -3.57
C GLY A 46 -3.00 -10.36 -4.13
N GLN A 47 -1.80 -9.83 -4.37
CA GLN A 47 -0.65 -10.60 -4.85
C GLN A 47 -0.22 -11.68 -3.86
N LEU A 48 -0.32 -11.45 -2.55
CA LEU A 48 -0.04 -12.47 -1.55
C LEU A 48 -0.93 -13.70 -1.74
N ARG A 49 -2.22 -13.52 -2.03
CA ARG A 49 -3.13 -14.66 -2.29
C ARG A 49 -2.71 -15.46 -3.51
N TYR A 50 -2.37 -14.76 -4.60
CA TYR A 50 -1.89 -15.41 -5.82
C TYR A 50 -0.60 -16.20 -5.56
N ARG A 51 0.35 -15.61 -4.84
CA ARG A 51 1.65 -16.23 -4.54
C ARG A 51 1.52 -17.46 -3.64
N ILE A 52 0.58 -17.48 -2.70
CA ILE A 52 0.27 -18.69 -1.91
C ILE A 52 -0.19 -19.83 -2.84
N MET A 53 -1.06 -19.53 -3.81
CA MET A 53 -1.50 -20.54 -4.79
C MET A 53 -0.33 -21.00 -5.68
N GLU A 54 0.51 -20.07 -6.12
CA GLU A 54 1.73 -20.37 -6.89
C GLU A 54 2.68 -21.30 -6.11
N LEU A 55 2.90 -21.04 -4.82
CA LEU A 55 3.73 -21.89 -3.96
C LEU A 55 3.19 -23.33 -3.87
N ASN A 56 1.87 -23.50 -3.71
CA ASN A 56 1.27 -24.84 -3.70
C ASN A 56 1.52 -25.57 -5.03
N MET A 57 1.35 -24.89 -6.16
CA MET A 57 1.64 -25.48 -7.48
C MET A 57 3.11 -25.86 -7.64
N LEU A 58 4.04 -25.05 -7.13
CA LEU A 58 5.46 -25.34 -7.17
C LEU A 58 5.82 -26.55 -6.29
N VAL A 59 5.20 -26.69 -5.12
CA VAL A 59 5.38 -27.86 -4.26
C VAL A 59 4.90 -29.12 -4.98
N ASP A 60 3.71 -29.11 -5.58
CA ASP A 60 3.20 -30.23 -6.36
C ASP A 60 4.13 -30.59 -7.52
N ARG A 61 4.66 -29.57 -8.22
CA ARG A 61 5.63 -29.76 -9.30
C ARG A 61 6.95 -30.37 -8.81
N ALA A 62 7.45 -29.96 -7.64
CA ALA A 62 8.67 -30.51 -7.06
C ALA A 62 8.54 -31.99 -6.67
N VAL A 63 7.31 -32.43 -6.36
CA VAL A 63 6.97 -33.83 -6.13
C VAL A 63 6.86 -34.59 -7.45
N ALA A 64 6.16 -34.03 -8.44
CA ALA A 64 5.91 -34.67 -9.73
C ALA A 64 7.15 -34.78 -10.64
N TYR A 65 8.11 -33.85 -10.54
CA TYR A 65 9.29 -33.78 -11.41
C TYR A 65 10.60 -33.78 -10.59
N PRO A 66 11.08 -34.97 -10.14
CA PRO A 66 12.27 -35.07 -9.29
C PRO A 66 13.55 -34.49 -9.89
N THR A 67 13.68 -34.51 -11.22
CA THR A 67 14.84 -33.98 -11.96
C THR A 67 14.92 -32.46 -11.91
N GLU A 68 13.78 -31.76 -11.81
CA GLU A 68 13.69 -30.29 -11.73
C GLU A 68 13.61 -29.79 -10.27
N ARG A 69 13.50 -30.70 -9.30
CA ARG A 69 13.22 -30.38 -7.89
C ARG A 69 14.12 -29.28 -7.33
N LYS A 70 15.43 -29.32 -7.60
CA LYS A 70 16.36 -28.32 -7.06
C LYS A 70 16.06 -26.91 -7.56
N GLU A 71 15.75 -26.77 -8.85
CA GLU A 71 15.38 -25.49 -9.45
C GLU A 71 14.04 -24.99 -8.88
N ILE A 72 13.07 -25.90 -8.75
CA ILE A 72 11.75 -25.57 -8.20
C ILE A 72 11.86 -25.13 -6.72
N ILE A 73 12.70 -25.78 -5.92
CA ILE A 73 12.96 -25.37 -4.52
C ILE A 73 13.57 -23.96 -4.48
N ASN A 74 14.55 -23.65 -5.34
CA ASN A 74 15.11 -22.30 -5.40
C ASN A 74 14.04 -21.25 -5.76
N LEU A 75 13.12 -21.59 -6.66
CA LEU A 75 12.01 -20.70 -7.02
C LEU A 75 11.01 -20.52 -5.87
N ILE A 76 10.72 -21.59 -5.12
CA ILE A 76 9.92 -21.52 -3.89
C ILE A 76 10.57 -20.55 -2.89
N ASP A 77 11.87 -20.66 -2.67
CA ASP A 77 12.61 -19.79 -1.73
C ASP A 77 12.58 -18.32 -2.19
N GLU A 78 12.74 -18.06 -3.49
CA GLU A 78 12.59 -16.72 -4.06
C GLU A 78 11.18 -16.16 -3.78
N ARG A 79 10.13 -16.94 -4.07
CA ARG A 79 8.74 -16.51 -3.87
C ARG A 79 8.41 -16.28 -2.39
N LEU A 80 8.93 -17.11 -1.49
CA LEU A 80 8.80 -16.92 -0.04
C LEU A 80 9.48 -15.63 0.42
N SER A 81 10.68 -15.32 -0.09
CA SER A 81 11.41 -14.08 0.20
C SER A 81 10.66 -12.83 -0.28
N GLU A 82 10.07 -12.89 -1.47
CA GLU A 82 9.23 -11.81 -2.01
C GLU A 82 7.97 -11.60 -1.15
N MET A 83 7.32 -12.69 -0.74
CA MET A 83 6.16 -12.61 0.16
C MET A 83 6.52 -12.02 1.52
N GLY A 84 7.63 -12.44 2.12
CA GLY A 84 8.14 -11.88 3.37
C GLY A 84 8.39 -10.38 3.25
N SER A 85 8.98 -9.94 2.14
CA SER A 85 9.22 -8.52 1.85
C SER A 85 7.91 -7.72 1.74
N ILE A 86 6.86 -8.30 1.15
CA ILE A 86 5.54 -7.67 1.05
C ILE A 86 4.88 -7.59 2.43
N ILE A 87 4.87 -8.68 3.21
CA ILE A 87 4.27 -8.70 4.56
C ILE A 87 4.97 -7.69 5.47
N TYR A 88 6.31 -7.67 5.44
CA TYR A 88 7.10 -6.67 6.14
C TYR A 88 6.71 -5.24 5.71
N GLY A 89 6.62 -5.00 4.40
CA GLY A 89 6.22 -3.71 3.84
C GLY A 89 4.83 -3.26 4.29
N LEU A 90 3.85 -4.16 4.35
CA LEU A 90 2.50 -3.85 4.84
C LEU A 90 2.51 -3.56 6.36
N LYS A 91 3.34 -4.26 7.14
CA LYS A 91 3.40 -4.14 8.60
C LYS A 91 4.17 -2.91 9.09
N HIS A 92 5.28 -2.58 8.43
CA HIS A 92 6.23 -1.56 8.86
C HIS A 92 6.33 -0.36 7.90
N GLY A 93 5.77 -0.47 6.70
CA GLY A 93 6.05 0.45 5.59
C GLY A 93 7.32 0.04 4.83
N SER A 94 7.38 0.37 3.54
CA SER A 94 8.56 0.12 2.70
C SER A 94 8.69 1.16 1.61
N LYS A 95 9.79 1.92 1.63
CA LYS A 95 10.11 2.87 0.54
C LYS A 95 10.35 2.17 -0.79
N LYS A 96 10.99 0.99 -0.75
CA LYS A 96 11.28 0.19 -1.96
C LYS A 96 9.99 -0.25 -2.67
N LEU A 97 8.99 -0.67 -1.89
CA LEU A 97 7.69 -1.09 -2.42
C LEU A 97 6.68 0.07 -2.52
N GLN A 98 7.06 1.27 -2.06
CA GLN A 98 6.20 2.43 -1.91
C GLN A 98 4.91 2.06 -1.16
N LEU A 99 5.09 1.33 -0.06
CA LEU A 99 4.04 0.90 0.84
C LEU A 99 4.07 1.77 2.08
N GLU A 100 2.91 2.31 2.43
CA GLU A 100 2.69 2.87 3.74
C GLU A 100 2.35 1.76 4.72
N ARG A 101 2.66 2.01 6.00
CA ARG A 101 2.32 1.08 7.07
C ARG A 101 0.81 1.01 7.22
N VAL A 102 0.26 -0.20 7.22
CA VAL A 102 -1.16 -0.41 7.49
C VAL A 102 -1.47 0.03 8.93
N VAL A 103 -2.38 0.99 9.07
CA VAL A 103 -2.78 1.55 10.38
C VAL A 103 -4.00 0.87 10.99
N ASP A 104 -4.82 0.19 10.18
CA ASP A 104 -6.02 -0.52 10.63
C ASP A 104 -5.70 -1.63 11.64
N ASN A 105 -6.40 -1.65 12.78
CA ASN A 105 -6.11 -2.56 13.89
C ASN A 105 -6.42 -4.02 13.55
N ARG A 106 -7.45 -4.28 12.73
CA ARG A 106 -7.82 -5.65 12.33
C ARG A 106 -6.79 -6.21 11.37
N ALA A 107 -6.40 -5.42 10.36
CA ALA A 107 -5.36 -5.78 9.41
C ALA A 107 -4.00 -5.95 10.09
N LYS A 108 -3.63 -5.11 11.05
CA LYS A 108 -2.41 -5.28 11.87
C LYS A 108 -2.36 -6.61 12.59
N LYS A 109 -3.48 -7.06 13.17
CA LYS A 109 -3.55 -8.36 13.85
C LYS A 109 -3.25 -9.50 12.87
N ILE A 110 -3.89 -9.49 11.71
CA ILE A 110 -3.67 -10.50 10.65
C ILE A 110 -2.22 -10.45 10.15
N LEU A 111 -1.66 -9.26 9.93
CA LEU A 111 -0.27 -9.11 9.49
C LEU A 111 0.73 -9.62 10.54
N ASN A 112 0.42 -9.49 11.84
CA ASN A 112 1.25 -10.06 12.89
C ASN A 112 1.21 -11.59 12.89
N GLU A 113 0.02 -12.18 12.73
CA GLU A 113 -0.14 -13.64 12.61
C GLU A 113 0.61 -14.19 11.39
N LEU A 114 0.47 -13.53 10.23
CA LEU A 114 1.21 -13.88 9.01
C LEU A 114 2.72 -13.73 9.20
N TRP A 115 3.17 -12.66 9.85
CA TRP A 115 4.59 -12.43 10.09
C TRP A 115 5.21 -13.51 10.96
N THR A 116 4.51 -13.97 12.01
CA THR A 116 4.98 -15.08 12.84
C THR A 116 5.19 -16.34 12.02
N ILE A 117 4.29 -16.65 11.08
CA ILE A 117 4.43 -17.84 10.21
C ILE A 117 5.69 -17.76 9.34
N PHE A 118 6.04 -16.57 8.86
CA PHE A 118 7.21 -16.36 7.99
C PHE A 118 8.54 -16.22 8.76
N GLU A 119 8.50 -15.97 10.07
CA GLU A 119 9.70 -15.95 10.93
C GLU A 119 10.04 -17.32 11.55
N THR A 120 9.11 -18.28 11.54
CA THR A 120 9.34 -19.69 11.92
C THR A 120 9.98 -20.49 10.81
#